data_AF-A0A2D4PDD4-F1
#
_entry.id   AF-A0A2D4PDD4-F1
#
_cell.length_a   1.000
_cell.length_b   1.000
_cell.length_c   1.000
_cell.angle_alpha   90.00
_cell.angle_beta   90.00
_cell.angle_gamma   90.00
#
_symmetry.space_group_name_H-M   'P 1'
#
loop_
_entity.id
_entity.type
_entity.pdbx_description
1 polymer ?
#
loop_
_entity_poly.entity_id
_entity_poly.type
_entity_poly.pdbx_seq_one_letter_code
_entity_poly.pdbx_strand_id
1 'polypeptide(L)'
;IGYKSLPIDPAVPFDSKRGVSPNNSGRILGAPGLYCSGWVKRGPTGVIITTMNDSFDTAQSVLEDLQSGALQLSNAKEGSDLVNHILRSRGVQPVSFSDWEKIDA
;
A
#
# COMPACT_ATOMS: atom_id res chain seq x y z
N ILE A 1 12.62 22.02 2.90
CA ILE A 1 12.58 21.98 1.42
C ILE A 1 12.46 20.51 1.02
N GLY A 2 11.50 20.14 0.15
CA GLY A 2 11.09 18.75 -0.09
C GLY A 2 9.83 18.36 0.70
N TYR A 3 9.28 17.17 0.42
CA TYR A 3 8.05 16.65 1.03
C TYR A 3 8.35 15.58 2.10
N LYS A 4 7.32 15.11 2.81
CA LYS A 4 7.38 13.93 3.67
C LYS A 4 6.03 13.22 3.64
N SER A 5 6.04 11.90 3.76
CA SER A 5 4.81 11.14 3.99
C SER A 5 4.26 11.47 5.39
N LEU A 6 3.00 11.12 5.63
CA LEU A 6 2.35 11.21 6.93
C LEU A 6 1.98 9.81 7.44
N PRO A 7 1.94 9.57 8.76
CA PRO A 7 1.42 8.34 9.31
C PRO A 7 -0.08 8.23 8.99
N ILE A 8 -0.53 7.09 8.48
CA ILE A 8 -1.91 6.89 8.02
C ILE A 8 -2.77 6.13 9.03
N ASP A 9 -2.17 5.29 9.86
CA ASP A 9 -2.87 4.45 10.82
C ASP A 9 -1.90 4.05 11.96
N PRO A 10 -2.34 3.99 13.22
CA PRO A 10 -1.50 3.54 14.35
C PRO A 10 -0.90 2.14 14.18
N ALA A 11 -1.53 1.27 13.40
CA ALA A 11 -1.06 -0.09 13.11
C ALA A 11 0.08 -0.13 12.07
N VAL A 12 0.39 0.99 11.41
CA VAL A 12 1.44 1.07 10.38
C VAL A 12 2.69 1.73 10.97
N PRO A 13 3.80 0.99 11.15
CA PRO A 13 5.07 1.56 11.61
C PRO A 13 5.52 2.73 10.74
N PHE A 14 5.94 3.82 11.37
CA PHE A 14 6.30 5.05 10.66
C PHE A 14 7.52 5.75 11.27
N ASP A 15 8.51 6.10 10.45
CA ASP A 15 9.63 6.93 10.84
C ASP A 15 9.31 8.40 10.52
N SER A 16 8.82 9.14 11.52
CA SER A 16 8.47 10.56 11.37
C SER A 16 9.66 11.46 11.05
N LYS A 17 10.89 11.06 11.43
CA LYS A 17 12.10 11.83 11.12
C LYS A 17 12.40 11.74 9.63
N ARG A 18 12.33 10.55 9.04
CA ARG A 18 12.60 10.31 7.61
C ARG A 18 11.37 10.51 6.71
N GLY A 19 10.16 10.46 7.25
CA GLY A 19 8.91 10.57 6.50
C GLY A 19 8.61 9.36 5.62
N VAL A 20 8.97 8.15 6.08
CA VAL A 20 8.82 6.88 5.36
C VAL A 20 8.35 5.77 6.30
N SER A 21 7.75 4.72 5.74
CA SER A 21 7.43 3.51 6.49
C SER A 21 8.65 2.57 6.54
N PRO A 22 9.15 2.18 7.72
CA PRO A 22 10.30 1.27 7.84
C PRO A 22 10.03 -0.07 7.14
N ASN A 23 10.89 -0.46 6.20
CA ASN A 23 10.68 -1.63 5.37
C ASN A 23 12.00 -2.32 4.98
N ASN A 24 11.89 -3.59 4.58
CA ASN A 24 12.95 -4.37 3.92
C ASN A 24 12.45 -4.85 2.55
N SER A 25 13.03 -4.35 1.46
CA SER A 25 12.58 -4.61 0.08
C SER A 25 11.06 -4.40 -0.11
N GLY A 26 10.48 -3.42 0.56
CA GLY A 26 9.05 -3.13 0.50
C GLY A 26 8.19 -3.89 1.52
N ARG A 27 8.70 -4.91 2.22
CA ARG A 27 8.02 -5.56 3.35
C ARG A 27 8.08 -4.66 4.58
N ILE A 28 6.95 -4.26 5.16
CA ILE A 28 6.93 -3.40 6.36
C ILE A 28 7.50 -4.16 7.56
N LEU A 29 8.43 -3.54 8.29
CA LEU A 29 9.06 -4.16 9.46
C LEU A 29 8.03 -4.35 10.59
N GLY A 30 7.91 -5.58 11.10
CA GLY A 30 7.01 -5.89 12.21
C GLY A 30 5.52 -6.03 11.82
N ALA A 31 5.17 -5.92 10.53
CA ALA A 31 3.81 -6.10 10.04
C ALA A 31 3.77 -7.10 8.85
N PRO A 32 3.80 -8.42 9.12
CA PRO A 32 3.71 -9.44 8.06
C PRO A 32 2.47 -9.28 7.19
N GLY A 33 2.63 -9.39 5.87
CA GLY A 33 1.55 -9.19 4.89
C GLY A 33 1.24 -7.73 4.55
N LEU A 34 1.97 -6.77 5.14
CA LEU A 34 1.89 -5.35 4.78
C LEU A 34 3.13 -4.94 3.99
N TYR A 35 2.91 -4.23 2.88
CA TYR A 35 3.95 -3.79 1.95
C TYR A 35 3.81 -2.31 1.64
N CYS A 36 4.90 -1.69 1.18
CA CYS A 36 4.93 -0.33 0.68
C CYS A 36 5.80 -0.21 -0.57
N SER A 37 5.46 0.73 -1.46
CA SER A 37 6.25 1.12 -2.63
C SER A 37 6.28 2.64 -2.81
N GLY A 38 7.13 3.14 -3.71
CA GLY A 38 7.22 4.55 -4.08
C GLY A 38 7.75 5.44 -2.96
N TRP A 39 7.23 6.67 -2.88
CA TRP A 39 7.77 7.69 -1.99
C TRP A 39 7.61 7.36 -0.51
N VAL A 40 6.56 6.64 -0.11
CA VAL A 40 6.40 6.21 1.29
C VAL A 40 7.43 5.14 1.69
N LYS A 41 8.00 4.41 0.72
CA LYS A 41 9.08 3.42 0.92
C LYS A 41 10.46 4.07 0.90
N ARG A 42 10.73 4.95 -0.06
CA ARG A 42 12.08 5.46 -0.39
C ARG A 42 12.33 6.92 0.00
N GLY A 43 11.29 7.67 0.30
CA GLY A 43 11.31 9.13 0.43
C GLY A 43 10.94 9.83 -0.87
N PRO A 44 10.72 11.15 -0.85
CA PRO A 44 10.19 11.92 -1.98
C PRO A 44 11.27 12.30 -3.00
N THR A 45 12.00 11.29 -3.47
CA THR A 45 13.07 11.44 -4.44
C THR A 45 12.87 10.46 -5.57
N GLY A 46 13.19 10.90 -6.79
CA GLY A 46 13.01 10.12 -8.01
C GLY A 46 11.88 10.62 -8.90
N VAL A 47 11.97 10.20 -10.15
CA VAL A 47 10.99 10.46 -11.22
C VAL A 47 9.97 9.32 -11.30
N ILE A 48 9.05 9.40 -12.27
CA ILE A 48 8.03 8.38 -12.49
C ILE A 48 8.67 7.00 -12.74
N ILE A 49 9.71 6.92 -13.58
CA ILE A 49 10.39 5.67 -13.93
C ILE A 49 11.04 5.01 -12.69
N THR A 50 11.65 5.79 -11.80
CA THR A 50 12.25 5.24 -10.58
C THR A 50 11.19 4.69 -9.63
N THR A 51 10.02 5.32 -9.57
CA THR A 51 8.88 4.85 -8.77
C THR A 51 8.29 3.56 -9.34
N MET A 52 8.21 3.46 -10.67
CA MET A 52 7.75 2.25 -11.37
C MET A 52 8.63 1.05 -11.05
N ASN A 53 9.95 1.18 -11.21
CA ASN A 53 10.89 0.08 -10.93
C ASN A 53 10.87 -0.34 -9.44
N ASP A 54 10.86 0.63 -8.52
CA ASP A 54 10.74 0.34 -7.08
C ASP A 54 9.42 -0.40 -6.72
N SER A 55 8.35 -0.11 -7.46
CA SER A 55 7.07 -0.79 -7.29
C SER A 55 7.12 -2.22 -7.83
N PHE A 56 7.83 -2.48 -8.92
CA PHE A 56 8.07 -3.85 -9.39
C PHE A 56 8.87 -4.69 -8.39
N ASP A 57 9.91 -4.13 -7.76
CA ASP A 57 10.67 -4.83 -6.71
C ASP A 57 9.78 -5.22 -5.51
N THR A 58 8.83 -4.34 -5.17
CA THR A 58 7.87 -4.59 -4.10
C THR A 58 6.88 -5.69 -4.49
N ALA A 59 6.36 -5.66 -5.72
CA ALA A 59 5.47 -6.70 -6.24
C ALA A 59 6.16 -8.06 -6.28
N GLN A 60 7.45 -8.11 -6.65
CA GLN A 60 8.24 -9.33 -6.61
C GLN A 60 8.33 -9.90 -5.19
N SER A 61 8.54 -9.04 -4.19
CA SER A 61 8.54 -9.45 -2.77
C SER A 61 7.19 -10.01 -2.32
N VAL A 62 6.08 -9.43 -2.77
CA VAL A 62 4.73 -9.98 -2.50
C VAL A 62 4.57 -11.37 -3.12
N LEU A 63 4.98 -11.55 -4.37
CA LEU A 63 4.89 -12.84 -5.07
C LEU A 63 5.75 -13.92 -4.41
N GLU A 64 6.96 -13.58 -3.96
CA GLU A 64 7.84 -14.50 -3.22
C GLU A 64 7.18 -14.97 -1.91
N ASP A 65 6.58 -14.04 -1.16
CA ASP A 65 5.94 -14.36 0.12
C ASP A 65 4.66 -15.20 -0.08
N LEU A 66 3.94 -14.98 -1.18
CA LEU A 66 2.82 -15.82 -1.61
C LEU A 66 3.28 -17.23 -1.95
N GLN A 67 4.34 -17.37 -2.78
CA GLN A 67 4.84 -18.66 -3.25
C GLN A 67 5.49 -19.49 -2.15
N SER A 68 6.21 -18.85 -1.22
CA SER A 68 6.86 -19.51 -0.10
C SER A 68 5.89 -19.92 1.03
N GLY A 69 4.64 -19.47 0.97
CA GLY A 69 3.67 -19.69 2.05
C GLY A 69 3.95 -18.84 3.31
N ALA A 70 4.76 -17.79 3.19
CA ALA A 70 5.01 -16.86 4.29
C ALA A 70 3.75 -16.07 4.69
N LEU A 71 2.80 -15.92 3.76
CA LEU A 71 1.50 -15.30 4.04
C LEU A 71 0.49 -16.33 4.56
N GLN A 72 -0.15 -15.99 5.68
CA GLN A 72 -1.22 -16.80 6.26
C GLN A 72 -2.51 -16.66 5.43
N LEU A 73 -2.62 -17.49 4.40
CA LEU A 73 -3.78 -17.58 3.50
C LEU A 73 -4.80 -18.65 3.93
N SER A 74 -4.71 -19.14 5.18
CA SER A 74 -5.52 -20.26 5.68
C SER A 74 -7.04 -20.04 5.64
N ASN A 75 -7.47 -18.77 5.61
CA ASN A 75 -8.88 -18.41 5.47
C ASN A 75 -9.10 -17.68 4.14
N ALA A 76 -10.21 -18.01 3.47
CA ALA A 76 -10.69 -17.25 2.32
C ALA A 76 -10.80 -15.76 2.70
N LYS A 77 -10.15 -14.89 1.92
CA LYS A 77 -10.20 -13.44 2.12
C LYS A 77 -11.33 -12.89 1.27
N GLU A 78 -12.32 -12.27 1.90
CA GLU A 78 -13.51 -11.72 1.22
C GLU A 78 -13.21 -10.48 0.35
N GLY A 79 -12.04 -9.86 0.53
CA GLY A 79 -11.57 -8.78 -0.33
C GLY A 79 -12.54 -7.59 -0.37
N SER A 80 -12.96 -7.21 -1.58
CA SER A 80 -13.81 -6.04 -1.82
C SER A 80 -15.20 -6.14 -1.21
N ASP A 81 -15.77 -7.33 -1.07
CA ASP A 81 -17.15 -7.50 -0.63
C ASP A 81 -17.32 -7.04 0.82
N LEU A 82 -16.42 -7.50 1.70
CA LEU A 82 -16.36 -7.09 3.09
C LEU A 82 -16.03 -5.59 3.23
N VAL A 83 -15.04 -5.10 2.48
CA VAL A 83 -14.64 -3.69 2.53
C VAL A 83 -15.79 -2.77 2.09
N ASN A 84 -16.48 -3.11 1.00
CA ASN A 84 -17.64 -2.35 0.52
C ASN A 84 -18.78 -2.33 1.53
N HIS A 85 -19.03 -3.45 2.21
CA HIS A 85 -20.02 -3.51 3.29
C HIS A 85 -19.69 -2.54 4.43
N ILE A 86 -18.43 -2.50 4.86
CA ILE A 86 -17.95 -1.60 5.92
C ILE A 86 -18.03 -0.13 5.48
N LEU A 87 -17.65 0.18 4.24
CA LEU A 87 -17.71 1.56 3.72
C LEU A 87 -19.16 2.07 3.68
N ARG A 88 -20.10 1.25 3.22
CA ARG A 88 -21.53 1.58 3.20
C ARG A 88 -22.11 1.79 4.58
N SER A 89 -21.77 0.94 5.55
CA SER A 89 -22.25 1.09 6.93
C SER A 89 -21.74 2.37 7.60
N ARG A 90 -20.61 2.91 7.12
CA ARG A 90 -20.03 4.20 7.55
C ARG A 90 -20.52 5.40 6.72
N GLY A 91 -21.42 5.21 5.76
CA GLY A 91 -21.89 6.28 4.88
C GLY A 91 -20.83 6.79 3.90
N VAL A 92 -19.76 6.03 3.66
CA VAL A 92 -18.71 6.37 2.68
C VAL A 92 -19.14 5.89 1.30
N GLN A 93 -19.09 6.78 0.32
CA GLN A 93 -19.38 6.48 -1.09
C GLN A 93 -18.07 6.40 -1.89
N PRO A 94 -17.61 5.20 -2.29
CA PRO A 94 -16.45 5.05 -3.16
C PRO A 94 -16.74 5.57 -4.56
N VAL A 95 -15.74 6.17 -5.20
CA VAL A 95 -15.76 6.50 -6.63
C VAL A 95 -15.19 5.32 -7.39
N SER A 96 -16.00 4.68 -8.25
CA SER A 96 -15.51 3.62 -9.12
C SER A 96 -14.70 4.20 -10.28
N PHE A 97 -13.95 3.36 -10.99
CA PHE A 97 -13.19 3.81 -12.16
C PHE A 97 -14.12 4.38 -13.25
N SER A 98 -15.27 3.76 -13.50
CA SER A 98 -16.24 4.26 -14.48
C SER A 98 -16.99 5.52 -14.01
N ASP A 99 -17.06 5.79 -12.72
CA ASP A 99 -17.54 7.09 -12.22
C ASP A 99 -16.49 8.18 -12.42
N TRP A 100 -15.20 7.84 -12.27
CA TRP A 100 -14.09 8.74 -12.61
C TRP A 100 -14.06 9.09 -14.10
N GLU A 101 -14.27 8.12 -15.00
CA GLU A 101 -14.30 8.38 -16.47
C GLU A 101 -15.35 9.41 -16.88
N LYS A 102 -16.43 9.58 -16.10
CA LYS A 102 -17.44 10.63 -16.33
C LYS A 102 -16.97 12.03 -15.93
N ILE A 103 -15.98 12.13 -15.06
CA ILE A 103 -15.34 13.40 -14.66
C ILE A 103 -14.28 13.80 -15.69
N ASP A 104 -13.59 12.81 -16.27
CA ASP A 104 -12.54 13.01 -17.27
C ASP A 104 -13.08 13.49 -18.63
N ALA A 105 -14.26 12.98 -19.03
CA ALA A 105 -14.95 13.32 -20.28
C ALA A 105 -15.46 14.76 -20.34
#